data_AF-A0A4Q9VZJ6-F1
#
_entry.id   AF-A0A4Q9VZJ6-F1
#
_cell.length_a   1.000
_cell.length_b   1.000
_cell.length_c   1.000
_cell.angle_alpha   90.00
_cell.angle_beta   90.00
_cell.angle_gamma   90.00
#
_symmetry.space_group_name_H-M   'P 1'
#
loop_
_entity.id
_entity.type
_entity.pdbx_description
1 polymer ?
#
loop_
_entity_poly.entity_id
_entity_poly.type
_entity_poly.pdbx_seq_one_letter_code
_entity_poly.pdbx_strand_id
1 'polypeptide(L)' 'KLLFQNENKYVSRTALIEKCWESENFIDDNTLAVNMTRLRKKLLSIGVDDLIETKKNVGYRV' A
#
# COMPACT_ATOMS: atom_id res chain seq x y z
N LYS A 1 3.08 8.80 3.37
CA LYS A 1 4.19 8.56 4.32
C LYS A 1 3.96 7.37 5.28
N LEU A 2 2.71 6.94 5.55
CA LEU A 2 2.42 5.92 6.57
C LEU A 2 3.02 4.52 6.33
N LEU A 3 3.07 4.06 5.07
CA LEU A 3 3.66 2.75 4.71
C LEU A 3 5.17 2.71 4.93
N PHE A 4 5.89 3.70 4.38
CA PHE A 4 7.35 3.81 4.53
C PHE A 4 7.80 4.24 5.94
N GLN A 5 6.94 4.86 6.75
CA GLN A 5 7.25 5.18 8.16
C GLN A 5 6.96 4.01 9.12
N ASN A 6 6.24 2.98 8.66
CA ASN A 6 5.97 1.76 9.40
C ASN A 6 6.61 0.56 8.69
N GLU A 7 7.86 0.69 8.26
CA GLU A 7 8.65 -0.46 7.78
C GLU A 7 8.50 -1.62 8.76
N ASN A 8 8.09 -2.79 8.25
CA ASN A 8 7.78 -4.04 8.97
C ASN A 8 6.43 -4.17 9.68
N LYS A 9 5.49 -3.21 9.63
CA LYS A 9 4.14 -3.43 10.20
C LYS A 9 3.09 -3.66 9.11
N TYR A 10 2.28 -4.70 9.31
CA TYR A 10 1.09 -4.90 8.50
C TYR A 10 0.07 -3.80 8.81
N VAL A 11 -0.25 -3.00 7.81
CA VAL A 11 -1.30 -1.99 7.88
C VAL A 11 -2.57 -2.58 7.28
N SER A 12 -3.64 -2.54 8.07
CA SER A 12 -4.95 -3.01 7.66
C SER A 12 -5.45 -2.26 6.44
N ARG A 13 -6.22 -2.94 5.58
CA ARG A 13 -6.82 -2.33 4.39
C ARG A 13 -7.66 -1.10 4.73
N THR A 14 -8.48 -1.22 5.79
CA THR A 14 -9.31 -0.13 6.32
C THR A 14 -8.47 1.07 6.75
N ALA A 15 -7.36 0.85 7.46
CA ALA A 15 -6.47 1.92 7.90
C ALA A 15 -5.76 2.62 6.73
N LEU A 16 -5.44 1.88 5.66
CA LEU A 16 -4.90 2.47 4.42
C LEU A 16 -5.94 3.32 3.70
N ILE A 17 -7.18 2.83 3.61
CA ILE A 17 -8.30 3.56 3.00
C ILE A 17 -8.59 4.83 3.80
N GLU A 18 -8.74 4.74 5.12
CA GLU A 18 -8.95 5.91 6.01
C GLU A 18 -7.83 6.94 5.88
N LYS A 19 -6.57 6.51 5.83
CA LYS A 19 -5.44 7.45 5.69
C LYS A 19 -5.40 8.15 4.33
N CYS A 20 -5.82 7.47 3.27
CA CYS A 20 -5.95 8.12 1.97
C CYS A 20 -7.21 8.98 1.86
N TRP A 21 -8.25 8.67 2.63
CA TRP A 21 -9.43 9.50 2.79
C TRP A 21 -9.10 10.85 3.45
N GLU A 22 -8.20 10.86 4.45
CA GLU A 22 -7.63 12.10 5.00
C GLU A 22 -6.89 12.95 3.94
N SER A 23 -6.47 12.34 2.83
CA SER A 23 -5.79 13.02 1.72
C SER A 23 -6.72 13.38 0.56
N GLU A 24 -8.03 13.51 0.81
CA GLU A 24 -9.10 13.84 -0.16
C GLU A 24 -9.26 12.87 -1.35
N ASN A 25 -8.54 11.76 -1.35
CA ASN A 25 -8.66 10.74 -2.38
C ASN A 25 -9.57 9.64 -1.86
N PHE A 26 -10.84 9.68 -2.25
CA PHE A 26 -11.74 8.54 -2.13
C PHE A 26 -11.14 7.37 -2.91
N ILE A 27 -10.53 6.43 -2.19
CA ILE A 27 -9.99 5.22 -2.79
C ILE A 27 -10.64 3.97 -2.21
N ASP A 28 -11.19 3.19 -3.12
CA ASP A 28 -11.77 1.89 -2.83
C ASP A 28 -10.67 0.81 -2.87
N ASP A 29 -11.04 -0.40 -2.45
CA ASP A 29 -10.15 -1.57 -2.44
C ASP A 29 -9.50 -1.84 -3.80
N ASN A 30 -10.26 -1.64 -4.88
CA ASN A 30 -9.78 -1.76 -6.24
C ASN A 30 -8.73 -0.70 -6.57
N THR A 31 -8.96 0.54 -6.15
CA THR A 31 -8.03 1.65 -6.40
C THR A 31 -6.75 1.48 -5.60
N LEU A 32 -6.84 0.97 -4.36
CA LEU A 32 -5.68 0.62 -3.55
C LEU A 32 -4.85 -0.50 -4.22
N ALA A 33 -5.50 -1.55 -4.73
CA ALA A 33 -4.82 -2.63 -5.44
C ALA A 33 -4.10 -2.16 -6.72
N VAL A 34 -4.74 -1.29 -7.51
CA VAL A 34 -4.14 -0.68 -8.70
C VAL A 34 -2.97 0.22 -8.33
N ASN A 35 -3.12 1.08 -7.32
CA ASN A 35 -2.03 1.93 -6.84
C ASN A 35 -0.85 1.09 -6.34
N MET A 36 -1.12 0.02 -5.59
CA MET A 36 -0.08 -0.87 -5.09
C MET A 36 0.67 -1.56 -6.25
N THR A 37 -0.05 -1.99 -7.28
CA THR A 37 0.54 -2.58 -8.49
C THR A 37 1.41 -1.57 -9.25
N ARG A 38 0.95 -0.32 -9.37
CA ARG A 38 1.73 0.77 -9.98
C ARG A 38 2.99 1.09 -9.16
N LEU A 39 2.87 1.09 -7.83
CA LEU A 39 3.99 1.32 -6.92
C LEU A 39 5.02 0.20 -7.06
N ARG A 40 4.59 -1.07 -7.06
CA ARG A 40 5.46 -2.23 -7.30
C ARG A 40 6.19 -2.13 -8.63
N LYS A 41 5.50 -1.76 -9.73
CA LYS A 41 6.16 -1.59 -11.03
C LYS A 41 7.23 -0.49 -11.01
N LYS A 42 6.99 0.63 -10.32
CA LYS A 42 8.00 1.68 -10.14
C LYS A 42 9.19 1.21 -9.29
N LEU A 43 8.93 0.48 -8.22
CA LEU A 43 9.97 -0.09 -7.36
C LEU A 43 10.81 -1.13 -8.12
N LEU A 44 10.16 -1.98 -8.92
CA LEU A 44 10.84 -2.94 -9.77
C LEU A 44 11.76 -2.24 -10.78
N SER A 45 11.34 -1.10 -11.34
CA SER A 45 12.15 -0.33 -12.28
C SER A 45 13.42 0.27 -11.67
N ILE A 46 13.47 0.40 -10.34
CA ILE A 46 14.66 0.84 -9.60
C ILE A 46 15.42 -0.35 -8.95
N GLY A 47 15.05 -1.59 -9.28
CA GLY A 47 15.70 -2.81 -8.78
C GLY A 47 15.21 -3.27 -7.40
N VAL A 48 14.09 -2.72 -6.92
CA VAL A 48 13.49 -3.10 -5.64
C VAL A 48 12.29 -4.01 -5.91
N ASP A 49 12.50 -5.31 -5.77
CA ASP A 49 11.42 -6.30 -5.77
C ASP A 49 11.03 -6.65 -4.33
N ASP A 50 9.78 -7.09 -4.12
CA ASP A 50 9.25 -7.54 -2.81
C ASP A 50 9.14 -6.53 -1.65
N LEU A 51 9.37 -5.23 -1.88
CA LEU A 51 9.14 -4.23 -0.83
C LEU A 51 7.69 -4.25 -0.31
N ILE A 52 6.71 -4.48 -1.18
CA ILE A 52 5.30 -4.46 -0.78
C ILE A 52 4.75 -5.88 -0.70
N GLU A 53 4.55 -6.39 0.51
CA GLU A 53 3.83 -7.64 0.73
C GLU A 53 2.32 -7.41 0.88
N THR A 54 1.54 -8.32 0.29
CA THR A 54 0.08 -8.36 0.52
C THR A 54 -0.27 -9.62 1.25
N LYS A 55 -0.97 -9.49 2.39
CA LYS A 55 -1.48 -10.62 3.15
C LYS A 55 -3.01 -10.60 3.10
N LYS A 56 -3.58 -11.65 2.49
CA LYS A 56 -5.03 -11.81 2.37
C LYS A 56 -5.67 -11.81 3.76
N ASN A 57 -6.76 -11.07 3.95
CA ASN A 57 -7.45 -10.81 5.23
C ASN A 57 -6.67 -10.02 6.29
N VAL A 58 -5.46 -9.52 6.00
CA VAL A 58 -4.70 -8.68 6.94
C VAL A 58 -4.49 -7.29 6.37
N GLY A 59 -3.95 -7.17 5.15
CA GLY A 59 -3.64 -5.88 4.54
C GLY A 59 -2.32 -5.88 3.78
N TYR A 60 -1.57 -4.79 3.90
CA TYR A 60 -0.31 -4.57 3.18
C TYR A 60 0.83 -4.27 4.15
N ARG A 61 2.06 -4.67 3.80
CA ARG A 61 3.29 -4.39 4.52
C ARG A 61 4.32 -3.81 3.56
N VAL A 62 5.11 -2.85 4.03
CA VAL A 62 6.30 -2.28 3.39
C VAL A 62 7.51 -2.53 4.28
#